data_AF-A0A7C4FNK3-F1
#
_entry.id   AF-A0A7C4FNK3-F1
#
_cell.length_a   1.000
_cell.length_b   1.000
_cell.length_c   1.000
_cell.angle_alpha   90.00
_cell.angle_beta   90.00
_cell.angle_gamma   90.00
#
_symmetry.space_group_name_H-M   'P 1'
#
loop_
_entity.id
_entity.type
_entity.pdbx_description
1 polymer ?
#
loop_
_entity_poly.entity_id
_entity_poly.type
_entity_poly.pdbx_seq_one_letter_code
_entity_poly.pdbx_strand_id
1 'polypeptide(L)'
;MANKPKEGLTDEDLGLALVDVLLLGRPIESRSLDALVFNVEYQGEQYRIGVIGEEALESIKKHGYKDAQGKIHLRIPMSKLKKPIGWINEPY
;
A
#
# COMPACT_ATOMS: atom_id res chain seq x y z
N MET A 1 -7.80 -13.95 -26.34
CA MET A 1 -6.79 -13.06 -25.74
C MET A 1 -7.22 -12.84 -24.31
N ALA A 2 -6.59 -13.54 -23.36
CA ALA A 2 -6.93 -13.41 -21.95
C ALA A 2 -6.32 -12.11 -21.42
N ASN A 3 -7.16 -11.17 -20.97
CA ASN A 3 -6.72 -10.03 -20.17
C ASN A 3 -6.14 -10.60 -18.88
N LYS A 4 -4.82 -10.65 -18.76
CA LYS A 4 -4.18 -10.92 -17.48
C LYS A 4 -4.50 -9.76 -16.53
N PRO A 5 -4.96 -10.04 -15.30
CA PRO A 5 -5.15 -8.99 -14.30
C PRO A 5 -3.80 -8.30 -14.04
N LYS A 6 -3.79 -6.98 -13.91
CA LYS A 6 -2.57 -6.23 -13.57
C LYS A 6 -2.20 -6.54 -12.11
N GLU A 7 -1.11 -7.28 -11.95
CA GLU A 7 -0.56 -7.78 -10.69
C GLU A 7 0.23 -6.66 -9.98
N GLY A 8 -0.35 -6.03 -8.94
CA GLY A 8 0.39 -5.18 -7.99
C GLY A 8 0.70 -3.74 -8.42
N LEU A 9 1.55 -3.06 -7.64
CA LEU A 9 2.10 -1.75 -8.00
C LEU A 9 3.07 -1.94 -9.18
N THR A 10 2.73 -1.39 -10.34
CA THR A 10 3.60 -1.45 -11.52
C THR A 10 4.72 -0.41 -11.42
N ASP A 11 5.83 -0.59 -12.14
CA ASP A 11 6.87 0.44 -12.26
C ASP A 11 6.32 1.79 -12.77
N GLU A 12 5.20 1.77 -13.51
CA GLU A 12 4.46 2.98 -13.92
C GLU A 12 3.75 3.65 -12.73
N ASP A 13 3.16 2.87 -11.82
CA ASP A 13 2.61 3.37 -10.55
C ASP A 13 3.71 3.93 -9.63
N LEU A 14 4.93 3.38 -9.73
CA LEU A 14 6.11 3.89 -9.04
C LEU A 14 6.72 5.14 -9.71
N GLY A 15 6.40 5.37 -10.99
CA GLY A 15 6.73 6.59 -11.74
C GLY A 15 5.74 7.74 -11.50
N LEU A 16 4.51 7.43 -11.06
CA LEU A 16 3.56 8.39 -10.52
C LEU A 16 4.05 8.84 -9.14
N ALA A 17 3.98 10.14 -8.84
CA ALA A 17 4.48 10.77 -7.63
C ALA A 17 4.30 9.90 -6.36
N LEU A 18 5.33 9.11 -6.05
CA LEU A 18 5.38 8.28 -4.86
C LEU A 18 5.54 9.17 -3.65
N VAL A 19 4.86 8.78 -2.60
CA VAL A 19 4.94 9.46 -1.32
C VAL A 19 5.38 8.47 -0.26
N ASP A 20 6.27 8.94 0.60
CA ASP A 20 6.71 8.21 1.77
C ASP A 20 5.65 8.40 2.86
N VAL A 21 5.08 7.29 3.33
CA VAL A 21 4.04 7.25 4.37
C VAL A 21 4.53 6.44 5.54
N LEU A 22 4.26 6.91 6.75
CA LEU A 22 4.70 6.26 7.98
C LEU A 22 3.70 5.17 8.38
N LEU A 23 4.16 3.94 8.57
CA LEU A 23 3.33 2.86 9.11
C LEU A 23 3.09 3.08 10.62
N LEU A 24 1.84 3.29 11.00
CA LEU A 24 1.46 3.61 12.38
C LEU A 24 1.26 2.39 13.28
N GLY A 25 1.24 1.19 12.73
CA GLY A 25 0.99 -0.03 13.50
C GLY A 25 1.03 -1.30 12.67
N ARG A 26 0.66 -2.41 13.29
CA ARG A 26 0.55 -3.69 12.59
C ARG A 26 -0.61 -3.63 11.58
N PRO A 27 -0.42 -4.18 10.37
CA PRO A 27 -1.51 -4.29 9.42
C PRO A 27 -2.62 -5.20 9.96
N ILE A 28 -3.84 -4.92 9.55
CA ILE A 28 -5.05 -5.67 9.91
C ILE A 28 -5.36 -6.63 8.77
N GLU A 29 -5.44 -7.92 9.07
CA GLU A 29 -5.83 -8.95 8.10
C GLU A 29 -7.35 -8.99 7.95
N SER A 30 -7.82 -8.83 6.71
CA SER A 30 -9.21 -9.03 6.31
C SER A 30 -9.33 -10.33 5.51
N ARG A 31 -9.76 -11.40 6.19
CA ARG A 31 -9.93 -12.73 5.57
C ARG A 31 -10.98 -12.77 4.48
N SER A 32 -12.00 -11.91 4.56
CA SER A 32 -13.11 -11.86 3.58
C SER A 32 -12.69 -11.28 2.23
N LEU A 33 -11.63 -10.46 2.21
CA LEU A 33 -11.14 -9.78 1.00
C LEU A 33 -9.74 -10.26 0.60
N ASP A 34 -9.19 -11.24 1.32
CA ASP A 34 -7.78 -11.65 1.22
C ASP A 34 -6.83 -10.45 1.23
N ALA A 35 -7.09 -9.52 2.15
CA ALA A 35 -6.49 -8.19 2.16
C ALA A 35 -5.73 -7.88 3.45
N LEU A 36 -4.68 -7.10 3.35
CA LEU A 36 -3.98 -6.47 4.47
C LEU A 36 -4.25 -4.96 4.47
N VAL A 37 -4.77 -4.44 5.58
CA VAL A 37 -5.04 -3.02 5.75
C VAL A 37 -3.96 -2.39 6.62
N PHE A 38 -3.20 -1.46 6.04
CA PHE A 38 -2.15 -0.70 6.69
C PHE A 38 -2.70 0.65 7.14
N ASN A 39 -2.53 0.98 8.43
CA ASN A 39 -2.78 2.32 8.92
C ASN A 39 -1.50 3.14 8.73
N VAL A 40 -1.57 4.19 7.94
CA VAL A 40 -0.42 5.01 7.58
C VAL A 40 -0.66 6.48 7.90
N GLU A 41 0.41 7.22 8.18
CA GLU A 41 0.39 8.67 8.33
C GLU A 41 1.11 9.32 7.15
N TYR A 42 0.49 10.36 6.60
CA TYR A 42 1.06 11.21 5.59
C TYR A 42 0.75 12.67 5.92
N GLN A 43 1.78 13.51 6.02
CA GLN A 43 1.65 14.95 6.33
C GLN A 43 0.82 15.26 7.60
N GLY A 44 0.87 14.38 8.62
CA GLY A 44 0.12 14.54 9.87
C GLY A 44 -1.35 14.09 9.80
N GLU A 45 -1.81 13.60 8.65
CA GLU A 45 -3.12 12.95 8.49
C GLU A 45 -2.99 11.43 8.44
N GLN A 46 -3.99 10.73 9.00
CA GLN A 46 -4.05 9.28 8.99
C GLN A 46 -4.90 8.76 7.83
N TYR A 47 -4.38 7.74 7.16
CA TYR A 47 -5.03 7.05 6.04
C TYR A 47 -4.98 5.54 6.25
N ARG A 48 -5.83 4.83 5.49
CA ARG A 48 -5.86 3.38 5.45
C ARG A 48 -5.58 2.91 4.04
N ILE A 49 -4.67 1.96 3.91
CA ILE A 49 -4.29 1.37 2.64
C ILE A 49 -4.59 -0.11 2.68
N GLY A 50 -5.56 -0.56 1.90
CA GLY A 50 -5.83 -1.97 1.67
C GLY A 50 -4.92 -2.51 0.57
N VAL A 51 -4.31 -3.66 0.80
CA VAL A 51 -3.47 -4.37 -0.17
C VAL A 51 -4.05 -5.76 -0.36
N ILE A 52 -4.40 -6.11 -1.59
CA ILE A 52 -4.99 -7.41 -1.93
C ILE A 52 -3.98 -8.22 -2.76
N GLY A 53 -3.71 -9.44 -2.34
CA GLY A 53 -2.79 -10.37 -3.00
C GLY A 53 -1.33 -10.28 -2.56
N GLU A 54 -0.61 -11.39 -2.71
CA GLU A 54 0.77 -11.56 -2.24
C GLU A 54 1.77 -10.66 -2.98
N GLU A 55 1.66 -10.54 -4.31
CA GLU A 55 2.58 -9.72 -5.11
C GLU A 55 2.52 -8.23 -4.76
N ALA A 56 1.31 -7.71 -4.51
CA ALA A 56 1.10 -6.33 -4.09
C ALA A 56 1.74 -6.08 -2.71
N LEU A 57 1.64 -7.07 -1.81
CA LEU A 57 2.28 -7.03 -0.51
C LEU A 57 3.81 -7.07 -0.60
N GLU A 58 4.36 -7.95 -1.44
CA GLU A 58 5.80 -8.05 -1.68
C GLU A 58 6.36 -6.75 -2.26
N SER A 59 5.64 -6.12 -3.20
CA SER A 59 6.01 -4.82 -3.76
C SER A 59 6.08 -3.75 -2.66
N ILE A 60 5.05 -3.63 -1.82
CA ILE A 60 5.08 -2.69 -0.68
C ILE A 60 6.27 -2.96 0.25
N LYS A 61 6.55 -4.22 0.57
CA LYS A 61 7.67 -4.58 1.45
C LYS A 61 9.02 -4.23 0.81
N LYS A 62 9.18 -4.45 -0.49
CA LYS A 62 10.40 -4.16 -1.24
C LYS A 62 10.71 -2.67 -1.29
N HIS A 63 9.68 -1.83 -1.40
CA HIS A 63 9.83 -0.38 -1.48
C HIS A 63 9.76 0.33 -0.13
N GLY A 64 9.32 -0.37 0.91
CA GLY A 64 9.38 0.12 2.28
C GLY A 64 10.79 0.07 2.87
N TYR A 65 11.06 0.97 3.81
CA TYR A 65 12.32 1.01 4.55
C TYR A 65 12.09 1.31 6.02
N LYS A 66 13.07 0.96 6.85
CA LYS A 66 13.07 1.28 8.28
C LYS A 66 14.01 2.45 8.53
N ASP A 67 13.53 3.51 9.17
CA ASP A 67 14.36 4.67 9.50
C ASP A 67 15.27 4.40 10.72
N ALA A 68 16.17 5.36 11.01
CA ALA A 68 17.11 5.27 12.13
C ALA A 68 16.43 5.22 13.51
N GLN A 69 15.17 5.65 13.62
CA GLN A 69 14.35 5.58 14.84
C GLN A 69 13.59 4.25 14.94
N GLY A 70 13.73 3.39 13.94
CA GLY A 70 13.09 2.09 13.87
C GLY A 70 11.65 2.12 13.37
N LYS A 71 11.20 3.24 12.79
CA LYS A 71 9.87 3.35 12.20
C LYS A 71 9.88 2.82 10.76
N ILE A 72 8.77 2.21 10.34
CA ILE A 72 8.63 1.66 8.99
C ILE A 72 7.95 2.71 8.11
N HIS A 73 8.61 3.06 7.01
CA HIS A 73 8.07 3.93 5.97
C HIS A 73 7.73 3.05 4.76
N LEU A 74 6.55 3.28 4.19
CA LEU A 74 6.09 2.62 2.97
C LEU A 74 6.10 3.65 1.84
N ARG A 75 6.45 3.21 0.64
CA ARG A 75 6.32 4.02 -0.57
C ARG A 75 5.12 3.58 -1.36
N ILE A 76 4.16 4.48 -1.49
CA ILE A 76 2.91 4.22 -2.21
C ILE A 76 2.58 5.37 -3.17
N PRO A 77 1.78 5.13 -4.22
CA PRO A 77 1.32 6.20 -5.08
C PRO A 77 0.39 7.14 -4.32
N MET A 78 0.56 8.45 -4.48
CA MET A 78 -0.31 9.45 -3.86
C MET A 78 -1.79 9.24 -4.23
N SER A 79 -2.07 8.70 -5.42
CA SER A 79 -3.44 8.37 -5.88
C SER A 79 -4.14 7.33 -5.01
N LYS A 80 -3.39 6.57 -4.21
CA LYS A 80 -3.89 5.56 -3.27
C LYS A 80 -4.04 6.11 -1.85
N LEU A 81 -3.65 7.34 -1.54
CA LEU A 81 -3.99 8.00 -0.27
C LEU A 81 -5.42 8.56 -0.31
N LYS A 82 -6.41 7.67 -0.23
CA LYS A 82 -7.84 8.04 -0.26
C LYS A 82 -8.55 7.61 1.03
N LYS A 83 -9.58 8.38 1.40
CA LYS A 83 -10.51 8.03 2.49
C LYS A 83 -11.79 7.40 1.88
N PRO A 84 -12.40 6.38 2.50
CA PRO A 84 -12.04 5.79 3.80
C PRO A 84 -10.85 4.83 3.75
N ILE A 85 -10.62 4.16 2.62
CA ILE A 85 -9.48 3.25 2.39
C ILE A 85 -9.05 3.42 0.93
N GLY A 86 -7.76 3.54 0.69
CA GLY A 86 -7.19 3.43 -0.65
C GLY A 86 -6.67 2.03 -0.92
N TRP A 87 -6.87 1.55 -2.15
CA TRP A 87 -6.63 0.14 -2.47
C TRP A 87 -5.49 -0.05 -3.46
N ILE A 88 -4.53 -0.88 -3.06
CA ILE A 88 -3.46 -1.41 -3.89
C ILE A 88 -3.91 -2.82 -4.29
N ASN A 89 -4.20 -2.98 -5.58
CA ASN A 89 -5.24 -3.87 -6.10
C ASN A 89 -6.63 -3.56 -5.53
N GLU A 90 -7.57 -3.26 -6.42
CA GLU A 90 -8.95 -2.99 -6.05
C GLU A 90 -9.69 -4.32 -5.78
N PRO A 91 -10.52 -4.39 -4.72
CA PRO A 91 -11.40 -5.54 -4.52
C PRO A 91 -12.41 -5.61 -5.67
N TYR A 92 -12.55 -6.80 -6.26
CA TYR A 92 -13.55 -7.08 -7.31
C TYR A 92 -14.95 -7.26 -6.72
#